data_AF-A4VLT7-F1
#
_entry.id   AF-A4VLT7-F1
#
_cell.length_a   1.000
_cell.length_b   1.000
_cell.length_c   1.000
_cell.angle_alpha   90.00
_cell.angle_beta   90.00
_cell.angle_gamma   90.00
#
_symmetry.space_group_name_H-M   'P 1'
#
loop_
_entity.id
_entity.type
_entity.pdbx_description
1 polymer ?
#
loop_
_entity_poly.entity_id
_entity_poly.type
_entity_poly.pdbx_seq_one_letter_code
_entity_poly.pdbx_strand_id
1 'polypeptide(L)'
;MAGHAAVFRPARPVAAFALNRMAGWPRFQCWPGSTWRPLLAARRYQGMRWWRARRLRMGTDNNKEASAMPTYKALLLNVLFIGSLIGFDCSHAAGDLTRRTQALPDLRFGSEESDYAVSQKEYQLETGVAYQLKVSSDGQKECAFQAPEFAKSIFLRKVEAGGVEIKAITLVELEFEDAGEAEIFFLPVKPGSYPFYCKGLEGKGMEGRFVVK
;
A
#
# COMPACT_ATOMS: atom_id res chain seq x y z
N MET A 1 60.98 5.82 34.56
CA MET A 1 60.16 4.83 35.29
C MET A 1 59.41 5.55 36.39
N ALA A 2 58.11 5.80 36.21
CA ALA A 2 57.17 6.14 37.27
C ALA A 2 55.76 5.92 36.70
N GLY A 3 55.16 4.78 37.04
CA GLY A 3 53.81 4.41 36.63
C GLY A 3 52.77 5.06 37.54
N HIS A 4 51.80 5.76 36.94
CA HIS A 4 50.58 6.15 37.63
C HIS A 4 49.57 5.00 37.53
N ALA A 5 49.29 4.37 38.67
CA ALA A 5 48.23 3.40 38.83
C ALA A 5 46.87 4.12 38.91
N ALA A 6 46.01 3.90 37.92
CA ALA A 6 44.63 4.36 37.96
C ALA A 6 43.79 3.47 38.89
N VAL A 7 43.17 4.08 39.89
CA VAL A 7 42.30 3.44 40.88
C VAL A 7 40.94 3.16 40.25
N PHE A 8 40.60 1.88 40.14
CA PHE A 8 39.32 1.37 39.63
C PHE A 8 38.22 1.59 40.68
N ARG A 9 37.16 2.35 40.36
CA ARG A 9 35.94 2.45 41.19
C ARG A 9 34.85 1.55 40.58
N PRO A 10 34.24 0.63 41.35
CA PRO A 10 33.07 -0.11 40.86
C PRO A 10 31.82 0.77 40.87
N ALA A 11 31.04 0.68 39.79
CA ALA A 11 29.71 1.28 39.68
C ALA A 11 28.71 0.56 40.61
N ARG A 12 27.84 1.33 41.26
CA ARG A 12 26.76 0.84 42.13
C ARG A 12 25.61 0.28 41.28
N PRO A 13 24.89 -0.78 41.71
CA PRO A 13 23.68 -1.24 41.04
C PRO A 13 22.52 -0.27 41.33
N VAL A 14 21.84 0.17 40.27
CA VAL A 14 20.57 0.90 40.36
C VAL A 14 19.42 -0.10 40.47
N ALA A 15 18.51 0.23 41.38
CA ALA A 15 17.43 -0.62 41.88
C ALA A 15 16.39 -1.00 40.83
N ALA A 16 15.86 -2.22 40.99
CA ALA A 16 14.69 -2.73 40.30
C ALA A 16 13.45 -1.85 40.59
N PHE A 17 12.83 -1.34 39.54
CA PHE A 17 11.56 -0.64 39.62
C PHE A 17 10.41 -1.65 39.57
N ALA A 18 9.54 -1.59 40.56
CA ALA A 18 8.41 -2.47 40.76
C ALA A 18 7.36 -2.32 39.65
N LEU A 19 6.93 -3.45 39.07
CA LEU A 19 5.71 -3.54 38.26
C LEU A 19 4.50 -3.23 39.15
N ASN A 20 3.82 -2.11 38.89
CA ASN A 20 2.50 -1.88 39.45
C ASN A 20 1.44 -2.43 38.50
N ARG A 21 0.62 -3.33 39.04
CA ARG A 21 -0.41 -4.11 38.37
C ARG A 21 -1.76 -3.44 38.67
N MET A 22 -2.39 -2.80 37.69
CA MET A 22 -3.80 -2.36 37.75
C MET A 22 -4.42 -2.65 36.37
N ALA A 23 -5.17 -3.74 36.15
CA ALA A 23 -6.55 -3.99 36.57
C ALA A 23 -7.53 -2.91 36.06
N GLY A 24 -8.28 -3.23 34.99
CA GLY A 24 -9.38 -2.39 34.53
C GLY A 24 -9.80 -2.56 33.06
N TRP A 25 -10.05 -3.78 32.58
CA TRP A 25 -10.73 -3.98 31.29
C TRP A 25 -12.25 -3.97 31.50
N PRO A 26 -13.03 -3.15 30.77
CA PRO A 26 -14.48 -3.24 30.82
C PRO A 26 -14.95 -4.50 30.07
N ARG A 27 -15.72 -5.29 30.82
CA ARG A 27 -16.36 -6.54 30.45
C ARG A 27 -17.45 -6.24 29.40
N PHE A 28 -17.23 -6.61 28.14
CA PHE A 28 -18.28 -6.57 27.11
C PHE A 28 -19.40 -7.55 27.49
N GLN A 29 -20.60 -7.03 27.72
CA GLN A 29 -21.81 -7.81 27.94
C GLN A 29 -22.37 -8.28 26.60
N CYS A 30 -22.48 -9.60 26.42
CA CYS A 30 -23.27 -10.23 25.38
C CYS A 30 -24.76 -9.94 25.64
N TRP A 31 -25.44 -9.31 24.69
CA TRP A 31 -26.90 -9.27 24.62
C TRP A 31 -27.41 -10.50 23.86
N PRO A 32 -28.41 -11.24 24.38
CA PRO A 32 -28.96 -12.42 23.72
C PRO A 32 -30.07 -12.03 22.74
N GLY A 33 -30.05 -12.69 21.58
CA GLY A 33 -31.26 -13.05 20.83
C GLY A 33 -32.15 -11.91 20.31
N SER A 34 -31.93 -11.50 19.07
CA SER A 34 -33.00 -10.92 18.24
C SER A 34 -32.95 -11.54 16.85
N THR A 35 -33.88 -12.47 16.60
CA THR A 35 -34.13 -13.11 15.31
C THR A 35 -34.86 -12.12 14.40
N TRP A 36 -34.16 -11.62 13.37
CA TRP A 36 -34.79 -10.82 12.32
C TRP A 36 -35.28 -11.73 11.20
N ARG A 37 -36.60 -12.00 11.20
CA ARG A 37 -37.32 -12.53 10.04
C ARG A 37 -37.37 -11.42 8.96
N PRO A 38 -36.93 -11.67 7.72
CA PRO A 38 -37.26 -10.78 6.63
C PRO A 38 -38.74 -10.98 6.25
N LEU A 39 -39.54 -9.94 6.49
CA LEU A 39 -40.87 -9.77 5.92
C LEU A 39 -40.72 -9.66 4.39
N LEU A 40 -41.01 -10.76 3.70
CA LEU A 40 -41.25 -10.79 2.26
C LEU A 40 -42.49 -9.94 1.94
N ALA A 41 -42.27 -8.64 1.72
CA ALA A 41 -43.27 -7.76 1.14
C ALA A 41 -43.39 -8.05 -0.36
N ALA A 42 -44.28 -8.99 -0.70
CA ALA A 42 -44.74 -9.21 -2.06
C ALA A 42 -45.52 -7.97 -2.53
N ARG A 43 -44.82 -7.02 -3.18
CA ARG A 43 -45.43 -5.87 -3.82
C ARG A 43 -46.13 -6.35 -5.10
N ARG A 44 -47.41 -6.68 -4.98
CA ARG A 44 -48.31 -6.90 -6.13
C ARG A 44 -48.31 -5.65 -7.00
N TYR A 45 -47.71 -5.75 -8.18
CA TYR A 45 -47.91 -4.79 -9.26
C TYR A 45 -49.37 -4.85 -9.70
N GLN A 46 -50.20 -3.94 -9.19
CA GLN A 46 -51.48 -3.61 -9.79
C GLN A 46 -51.23 -2.61 -10.93
N GLY A 47 -51.13 -3.14 -12.14
CA GLY A 47 -50.89 -2.34 -13.35
C GLY A 47 -51.49 -2.99 -14.59
N MET A 48 -52.68 -3.56 -14.50
CA MET A 48 -53.43 -4.12 -15.64
C MET A 48 -54.88 -3.71 -15.52
N ARG A 49 -55.21 -2.48 -15.92
CA ARG A 49 -56.61 -2.03 -16.02
C ARG A 49 -56.79 -0.77 -16.87
N TRP A 50 -56.06 -0.67 -17.97
CA TRP A 50 -56.39 0.24 -19.07
C TRP A 50 -56.13 -0.53 -20.37
N TRP A 51 -56.97 -0.30 -21.38
CA TRP A 51 -57.00 -0.99 -22.68
C TRP A 51 -57.85 -2.26 -22.78
N ARG A 52 -59.13 -2.13 -22.41
CA ARG A 52 -60.21 -2.95 -22.99
C ARG A 52 -61.24 -2.02 -23.63
N ALA A 53 -60.98 -1.52 -24.83
CA ALA A 53 -61.99 -1.05 -25.81
C ALA A 53 -61.35 -0.39 -27.05
N ARG A 54 -60.91 -1.20 -28.02
CA ARG A 54 -60.97 -0.84 -29.44
C ARG A 54 -60.84 -2.10 -30.30
N ARG A 55 -61.85 -2.96 -30.23
CA ARG A 55 -62.07 -4.01 -31.22
C ARG A 55 -63.12 -3.47 -32.19
N LEU A 56 -62.81 -3.56 -33.49
CA LEU A 56 -63.64 -3.37 -34.70
C LEU A 56 -63.14 -2.27 -35.63
N ARG A 57 -62.05 -2.57 -36.37
CA ARG A 57 -61.96 -2.52 -37.85
C ARG A 57 -60.53 -2.94 -38.22
N MET A 58 -60.30 -4.21 -38.49
CA MET A 58 -59.06 -4.68 -39.09
C MET A 58 -59.42 -5.34 -40.40
N GLY A 59 -59.12 -4.62 -41.48
CA GLY A 59 -59.09 -5.18 -42.81
C GLY A 59 -58.03 -6.26 -42.87
N THR A 60 -58.34 -7.31 -43.62
CA THR A 60 -57.42 -8.36 -44.01
C THR A 60 -56.46 -7.80 -45.07
N ASP A 61 -55.44 -7.06 -44.64
CA ASP A 61 -54.29 -6.79 -45.49
C ASP A 61 -53.20 -7.82 -45.18
N ASN A 62 -53.31 -8.92 -45.93
CA ASN A 62 -52.21 -9.82 -46.18
C ASN A 62 -51.14 -9.02 -46.93
N ASN A 63 -50.11 -8.53 -46.25
CA ASN A 63 -48.79 -8.33 -46.85
C ASN A 63 -47.70 -8.28 -45.77
N LYS A 64 -46.84 -9.29 -45.84
CA LYS A 64 -45.67 -9.49 -45.01
C LYS A 64 -44.61 -8.46 -45.42
N GLU A 65 -44.33 -7.49 -44.58
CA GLU A 65 -42.99 -6.90 -44.50
C GLU A 65 -42.63 -6.77 -43.02
N ALA A 66 -42.42 -7.92 -42.38
CA ALA A 66 -41.43 -7.98 -41.31
C ALA A 66 -40.11 -7.58 -41.98
N SER A 67 -39.70 -6.33 -41.85
CA SER A 67 -38.42 -5.85 -42.39
C SER A 67 -37.33 -6.68 -41.72
N ALA A 68 -36.90 -7.73 -42.40
CA ALA A 68 -35.84 -8.60 -41.95
C ALA A 68 -34.65 -7.69 -41.67
N MET A 69 -34.22 -7.62 -40.40
CA MET A 69 -32.95 -6.99 -40.05
C MET A 69 -31.92 -7.55 -41.02
N PRO A 70 -31.33 -6.73 -41.90
CA PRO A 70 -30.54 -7.27 -42.98
C PRO A 70 -29.37 -8.03 -42.38
N THR A 71 -29.14 -9.25 -42.85
CA THR A 71 -28.30 -10.28 -42.21
C THR A 71 -26.91 -9.77 -41.83
N TYR A 72 -26.39 -8.78 -42.58
CA TYR A 72 -25.13 -8.11 -42.28
C TYR A 72 -25.14 -7.33 -40.95
N LYS A 73 -26.26 -6.71 -40.54
CA LYS A 73 -26.36 -6.00 -39.25
C LYS A 73 -26.32 -6.97 -38.07
N ALA A 74 -26.96 -8.13 -38.21
CA ALA A 74 -26.90 -9.18 -37.20
C ALA A 74 -25.50 -9.80 -37.11
N LEU A 75 -24.84 -10.02 -38.26
CA LEU A 75 -23.46 -10.50 -38.30
C LEU A 75 -22.48 -9.48 -37.69
N LEU A 76 -22.65 -8.20 -38.01
CA LEU A 76 -21.79 -7.11 -37.55
C LEU A 76 -21.94 -6.86 -36.04
N LEU A 77 -23.14 -7.00 -35.49
CA LEU A 77 -23.38 -6.96 -34.05
C LEU A 77 -22.68 -8.12 -33.32
N ASN A 78 -22.73 -9.34 -33.86
CA ASN A 78 -22.03 -10.48 -33.29
C ASN A 78 -20.51 -10.34 -33.36
N VAL A 79 -19.97 -9.81 -34.45
CA VAL A 79 -18.53 -9.51 -34.58
C VAL A 79 -18.09 -8.45 -33.59
N LEU A 80 -18.87 -7.39 -33.37
CA LEU A 80 -18.60 -6.38 -32.34
C LEU A 80 -18.64 -6.97 -30.92
N PHE A 81 -19.60 -7.85 -30.65
CA PHE A 81 -19.71 -8.53 -29.36
C PHE A 81 -18.52 -9.46 -29.09
N ILE A 82 -18.10 -10.25 -30.09
CA ILE A 82 -16.94 -11.14 -29.98
C ILE A 82 -15.64 -10.34 -29.91
N GLY A 83 -15.52 -9.26 -30.68
CA GLY A 83 -14.35 -8.36 -30.65
C GLY A 83 -14.17 -7.69 -29.28
N SER A 84 -15.27 -7.37 -28.58
CA SER A 84 -15.22 -6.84 -27.22
C SER A 84 -14.72 -7.85 -26.17
N LEU A 85 -14.74 -9.16 -26.47
CA LEU A 85 -14.22 -10.20 -25.58
C LEU A 85 -12.73 -10.49 -25.79
N ILE A 86 -12.14 -9.96 -26.86
CA ILE A 86 -10.70 -10.00 -27.08
C ILE A 86 -10.10 -8.87 -26.24
N GLY A 87 -9.92 -9.14 -24.94
CA GLY A 87 -9.23 -8.23 -24.04
C GLY A 87 -7.77 -8.08 -24.44
N PHE A 88 -7.34 -6.85 -24.72
CA PHE A 88 -5.93 -6.49 -24.94
C PHE A 88 -5.22 -6.18 -23.62
N ASP A 89 -5.51 -6.94 -22.57
CA ASP A 89 -4.88 -6.75 -21.26
C ASP A 89 -3.54 -7.48 -21.24
N CYS A 90 -2.48 -6.81 -21.69
CA CYS A 90 -1.11 -7.24 -21.41
C CYS A 90 -0.78 -6.97 -19.93
N SER A 91 -1.47 -7.63 -19.01
CA SER A 91 -1.10 -7.63 -17.59
C SER A 91 0.10 -8.58 -17.41
N HIS A 92 1.31 -8.06 -17.61
CA HIS A 92 2.55 -8.78 -17.32
C HIS A 92 2.84 -8.75 -15.82
N ALA A 93 2.49 -9.82 -15.11
CA ALA A 93 2.99 -10.06 -13.76
C ALA A 93 4.42 -10.60 -13.84
N ALA A 94 5.40 -9.74 -14.13
CA ALA A 94 6.82 -10.11 -14.20
C ALA A 94 7.48 -10.26 -12.81
N GLY A 95 6.76 -9.91 -11.73
CA GLY A 95 7.28 -9.87 -10.37
C GLY A 95 7.44 -11.27 -9.75
N ASP A 96 8.68 -11.66 -9.51
CA ASP A 96 9.04 -12.87 -8.76
C ASP A 96 9.56 -12.47 -7.38
N LEU A 97 8.75 -12.73 -6.35
CA LEU A 97 9.03 -12.35 -4.96
C LEU A 97 10.23 -13.10 -4.36
N THR A 98 10.69 -14.18 -5.00
CA THR A 98 11.78 -15.03 -4.51
C THR A 98 13.15 -14.58 -5.01
N ARG A 99 13.21 -13.62 -5.93
CA ARG A 99 14.47 -13.12 -6.49
C ARG A 99 15.36 -12.47 -5.44
N ARG A 100 16.67 -12.51 -5.73
CA ARG A 100 17.68 -11.73 -5.00
C ARG A 100 17.40 -10.25 -5.18
N THR A 101 17.71 -9.48 -4.14
CA THR A 101 17.56 -8.03 -4.17
C THR A 101 18.65 -7.38 -5.03
N GLN A 102 18.27 -6.33 -5.74
CA GLN A 102 19.17 -5.39 -6.37
C GLN A 102 19.50 -4.28 -5.36
N ALA A 103 20.79 -4.04 -5.12
CA ALA A 103 21.23 -2.94 -4.27
C ALA A 103 20.97 -1.59 -4.95
N LEU A 104 20.35 -0.67 -4.22
CA LEU A 104 20.17 0.73 -4.63
C LEU A 104 21.31 1.60 -4.08
N PRO A 105 21.55 2.78 -4.68
CA PRO A 105 22.47 3.76 -4.09
C PRO A 105 22.09 4.12 -2.65
N ASP A 106 23.07 4.17 -1.75
CA ASP A 106 22.88 4.52 -0.34
C ASP A 106 22.13 5.85 -0.18
N LEU A 107 21.08 5.83 0.64
CA LEU A 107 20.40 7.04 1.11
C LEU A 107 21.08 7.52 2.39
N ARG A 108 21.78 8.63 2.32
CA ARG A 108 22.50 9.22 3.46
C ARG A 108 21.88 10.56 3.81
N PHE A 109 21.61 10.74 5.09
CA PHE A 109 21.18 11.98 5.69
C PHE A 109 22.35 12.63 6.44
N GLY A 110 22.56 13.90 6.15
CA GLY A 110 23.72 14.66 6.62
C GLY A 110 25.00 14.37 5.84
N SER A 111 25.94 15.32 5.87
CA SER A 111 27.30 15.19 5.37
C SER A 111 28.25 16.13 6.13
N GLU A 112 29.57 15.93 5.97
CA GLU A 112 30.59 16.84 6.52
C GLU A 112 30.42 18.30 6.05
N GLU A 113 29.77 18.51 4.89
CA GLU A 113 29.53 19.83 4.31
C GLU A 113 28.21 20.48 4.78
N SER A 114 27.20 19.67 5.13
CA SER A 114 25.88 20.18 5.53
C SER A 114 25.07 19.17 6.34
N ASP A 115 24.64 19.59 7.53
CA ASP A 115 23.74 18.87 8.44
C ASP A 115 22.42 18.40 7.80
N TYR A 116 21.95 19.09 6.75
CA TYR A 116 20.66 18.80 6.08
C TYR A 116 20.83 18.15 4.71
N ALA A 117 22.04 17.70 4.37
CA ALA A 117 22.30 17.04 3.10
C ALA A 117 21.48 15.75 2.94
N VAL A 118 21.11 15.44 1.69
CA VAL A 118 20.52 14.15 1.31
C VAL A 118 21.27 13.64 0.10
N SER A 119 21.87 12.45 0.18
CA SER A 119 22.70 11.91 -0.91
C SER A 119 21.93 11.62 -2.19
N GLN A 120 20.65 11.25 -2.07
CA GLN A 120 19.80 10.86 -3.19
C GLN A 120 18.40 11.45 -3.03
N LYS A 121 17.95 12.15 -4.07
CA LYS A 121 16.63 12.80 -4.10
C LYS A 121 15.56 11.99 -4.79
N GLU A 122 15.97 11.07 -5.66
CA GLU A 122 15.05 10.31 -6.47
C GLU A 122 15.55 8.89 -6.70
N TYR A 123 14.67 7.92 -6.54
CA TYR A 123 14.89 6.52 -6.87
C TYR A 123 13.90 6.07 -7.93
N GLN A 124 14.41 5.55 -9.04
CA GLN A 124 13.62 4.98 -10.13
C GLN A 124 13.51 3.47 -9.90
N LEU A 125 12.29 2.98 -9.70
CA LEU A 125 11.98 1.61 -9.32
C LEU A 125 11.00 0.99 -10.31
N GLU A 126 11.05 -0.33 -10.44
CA GLU A 126 10.12 -1.10 -11.25
C GLU A 126 9.25 -1.99 -10.36
N THR A 127 7.96 -2.08 -10.70
CA THR A 127 7.05 -3.02 -10.04
C THR A 127 7.52 -4.47 -10.16
N GLY A 128 7.44 -5.21 -9.06
CA GLY A 128 7.81 -6.63 -9.01
C GLY A 128 9.31 -6.91 -8.92
N VAL A 129 10.18 -5.89 -8.90
CA VAL A 129 11.63 -6.05 -8.68
C VAL A 129 11.95 -5.96 -7.19
N ALA A 130 12.82 -6.85 -6.71
CA ALA A 130 13.31 -6.84 -5.34
C ALA A 130 14.49 -5.90 -5.18
N TYR A 131 14.39 -4.97 -4.23
CA TYR A 131 15.42 -3.99 -3.94
C TYR A 131 15.91 -4.09 -2.49
N GLN A 132 17.13 -3.64 -2.29
CA GLN A 132 17.76 -3.39 -1.00
C GLN A 132 18.21 -1.94 -0.96
N LEU A 133 17.72 -1.17 0.01
CA LEU A 133 18.08 0.22 0.23
C LEU A 133 18.75 0.34 1.59
N LYS A 134 20.01 0.77 1.60
CA LYS A 134 20.68 1.19 2.84
C LYS A 134 20.35 2.65 3.11
N VAL A 135 19.80 2.91 4.29
CA VAL A 135 19.51 4.24 4.83
C VAL A 135 20.45 4.49 6.00
N SER A 136 21.19 5.59 5.98
CA SER A 136 22.12 5.95 7.05
C SER A 136 22.00 7.42 7.42
N SER A 137 22.27 7.73 8.68
CA SER A 137 22.44 9.10 9.17
C SER A 137 23.84 9.27 9.74
N ASP A 138 24.43 10.45 9.55
CA ASP A 138 25.69 10.84 10.19
C ASP A 138 25.52 11.29 11.66
N GLY A 139 24.27 11.37 12.14
CA GLY A 139 23.94 11.75 13.51
C GLY A 139 24.03 13.24 13.82
N GLN A 140 24.25 14.12 12.83
CA GLN A 140 24.30 15.56 13.08
C GLN A 140 22.92 16.16 13.40
N LYS A 141 21.87 15.51 12.89
CA LYS A 141 20.46 15.81 13.17
C LYS A 141 19.70 14.50 13.35
N GLU A 142 18.81 14.49 14.32
CA GLU A 142 17.82 13.43 14.46
C GLU A 142 17.00 13.33 13.17
N CYS A 143 16.91 12.14 12.60
CA CYS A 143 16.12 11.87 11.41
C CYS A 143 15.15 10.73 11.66
N ALA A 144 13.87 11.06 11.74
CA ALA A 144 12.78 10.11 11.64
C ALA A 144 12.40 9.91 10.17
N PHE A 145 13.07 8.95 9.51
CA PHE A 145 12.84 8.63 8.10
C PHE A 145 11.46 8.00 7.92
N GLN A 146 10.63 8.62 7.08
CA GLN A 146 9.30 8.18 6.73
C GLN A 146 9.06 8.17 5.22
N ALA A 147 8.27 7.20 4.76
CA ALA A 147 7.72 7.17 3.41
C ALA A 147 6.32 6.51 3.44
N PRO A 148 5.30 7.17 4.02
CA PRO A 148 4.06 6.49 4.45
C PRO A 148 3.24 5.93 3.29
N GLU A 149 3.17 6.63 2.16
CA GLU A 149 2.45 6.15 0.98
C GLU A 149 3.25 5.07 0.23
N PHE A 150 4.58 5.15 0.28
CA PHE A 150 5.45 4.11 -0.27
C PHE A 150 5.33 2.82 0.54
N ALA A 151 5.37 2.90 1.88
CA ALA A 151 5.27 1.76 2.79
C ALA A 151 3.98 0.93 2.61
N LYS A 152 2.90 1.57 2.15
CA LYS A 152 1.62 0.90 1.80
C LYS A 152 1.62 0.32 0.38
N SER A 153 2.54 0.77 -0.47
CA SER A 153 2.61 0.46 -1.90
C SER A 153 3.71 -0.55 -2.25
N ILE A 154 4.40 -1.06 -1.23
CA ILE A 154 5.43 -2.10 -1.32
C ILE A 154 5.03 -3.35 -0.55
N PHE A 155 5.62 -4.47 -0.92
CA PHE A 155 5.75 -5.64 -0.07
C PHE A 155 7.09 -5.55 0.68
N LEU A 156 7.03 -5.30 1.98
CA LEU A 156 8.20 -5.29 2.86
C LEU A 156 8.64 -6.74 3.12
N ARG A 157 9.93 -7.04 2.88
CA ARG A 157 10.49 -8.38 3.17
C ARG A 157 11.08 -8.44 4.56
N LYS A 158 11.97 -7.50 4.86
CA LYS A 158 12.67 -7.37 6.14
C LYS A 158 13.33 -6.00 6.25
N VAL A 159 13.69 -5.67 7.48
CA VAL A 159 14.61 -4.58 7.80
C VAL A 159 15.77 -5.16 8.58
N GLU A 160 16.99 -4.72 8.32
CA GLU A 160 18.16 -5.06 9.15
C GLU A 160 18.72 -3.79 9.78
N ALA A 161 18.92 -3.80 11.10
CA ALA A 161 19.50 -2.69 11.83
C ALA A 161 20.25 -3.22 13.07
N GLY A 162 21.42 -2.66 13.37
CA GLY A 162 22.19 -3.04 14.56
C GLY A 162 22.52 -4.53 14.68
N GLY A 163 22.69 -5.23 13.55
CA GLY A 163 22.95 -6.67 13.51
C GLY A 163 21.73 -7.56 13.76
N VAL A 164 20.52 -7.00 13.75
CA VAL A 164 19.26 -7.73 13.93
C VAL A 164 18.41 -7.67 12.66
N GLU A 165 17.81 -8.80 12.27
CA GLU A 165 16.79 -8.87 11.22
C GLU A 165 15.39 -8.73 11.83
N ILE A 166 14.63 -7.74 11.35
CA ILE A 166 13.28 -7.41 11.79
C ILE A 166 12.30 -7.81 10.69
N LYS A 167 11.37 -8.72 11.03
CA LYS A 167 10.26 -9.12 10.15
C LYS A 167 8.98 -8.42 10.57
N ALA A 168 8.54 -7.50 9.73
CA ALA A 168 7.32 -6.72 9.92
C ALA A 168 6.44 -6.79 8.67
N ILE A 169 5.14 -6.52 8.84
CA ILE A 169 4.20 -6.45 7.72
C ILE A 169 4.36 -5.13 6.96
N THR A 170 4.65 -4.04 7.68
CA THR A 170 4.86 -2.70 7.13
C THR A 170 5.89 -1.95 7.98
N LEU A 171 6.55 -0.98 7.37
CA LEU A 171 7.51 -0.10 8.01
C LEU A 171 6.87 1.29 8.11
N VAL A 172 6.68 1.77 9.33
CA VAL A 172 6.09 3.10 9.56
C VAL A 172 7.17 4.17 9.53
N GLU A 173 8.29 3.92 10.21
CA GLU A 173 9.35 4.89 10.45
C GLU A 173 10.66 4.16 10.79
N LEU A 174 11.80 4.79 10.46
CA LEU A 174 13.11 4.47 11.02
C LEU A 174 13.65 5.73 11.70
N GLU A 175 13.90 5.65 12.99
CA GLU A 175 14.33 6.79 13.80
C GLU A 175 15.83 6.69 14.11
N PHE A 176 16.58 7.68 13.63
CA PHE A 176 18.02 7.81 13.87
C PHE A 176 18.24 8.97 14.85
N GLU A 177 18.46 8.65 16.12
CA GLU A 177 18.83 9.64 17.16
C GLU A 177 20.31 10.07 17.03
N ASP A 178 21.17 9.10 16.67
CA ASP A 178 22.61 9.25 16.47
C ASP A 178 23.02 8.70 15.10
N ALA A 179 24.32 8.71 14.82
CA ALA A 179 24.89 8.08 13.64
C ALA A 179 24.53 6.58 13.59
N GLY A 180 23.98 6.14 12.47
CA GLY A 180 23.47 4.78 12.36
C GLY A 180 23.08 4.41 10.94
N GLU A 181 22.85 3.12 10.72
CA GLU A 181 22.44 2.56 9.45
C GLU A 181 21.38 1.48 9.62
N ALA A 182 20.49 1.40 8.63
CA ALA A 182 19.49 0.36 8.50
C ALA A 182 19.32 -0.01 7.02
N GLU A 183 19.06 -1.27 6.75
CA GLU A 183 18.81 -1.78 5.41
C GLU A 183 17.37 -2.23 5.26
N ILE A 184 16.69 -1.75 4.22
CA ILE A 184 15.29 -2.07 3.92
C ILE A 184 15.25 -2.95 2.68
N PHE A 185 14.64 -4.12 2.80
CA PHE A 185 14.46 -5.07 1.70
C PHE A 185 12.98 -5.09 1.30
N PHE A 186 12.66 -4.73 0.06
CA PHE A 186 11.27 -4.55 -0.37
C PHE A 186 11.04 -4.84 -1.85
N LEU A 187 9.76 -4.96 -2.23
CA LEU A 187 9.30 -5.03 -3.62
C LEU A 187 8.19 -3.99 -3.86
N PRO A 188 8.32 -3.09 -4.85
CA PRO A 188 7.22 -2.22 -5.25
C PRO A 188 6.08 -3.01 -5.89
N VAL A 189 4.85 -2.75 -5.45
CA VAL A 189 3.64 -3.43 -5.95
C VAL A 189 2.78 -2.47 -6.78
N LYS A 190 2.71 -1.20 -6.37
CA LYS A 190 1.86 -0.20 -7.01
C LYS A 190 2.69 0.90 -7.69
N PRO A 191 2.53 1.14 -9.01
CA PRO A 191 3.14 2.28 -9.69
C PRO A 191 2.70 3.61 -9.07
N GLY A 192 3.58 4.60 -9.08
CA GLY A 192 3.31 5.92 -8.49
C GLY A 192 4.57 6.69 -8.12
N SER A 193 4.37 7.93 -7.65
CA SER A 193 5.43 8.77 -7.09
C SER A 193 5.16 8.95 -5.60
N TYR A 194 6.09 8.55 -4.76
CA TYR A 194 5.93 8.49 -3.31
C TYR A 194 7.02 9.32 -2.63
N PRO A 195 6.67 10.37 -1.88
CA PRO A 195 7.67 11.15 -1.15
C PRO A 195 8.23 10.34 0.02
N PHE A 196 9.50 10.60 0.33
CA PHE A 196 10.13 10.23 1.59
C PHE A 196 10.81 11.44 2.22
N TYR A 197 10.98 11.42 3.53
CA TYR A 197 11.53 12.56 4.26
C TYR A 197 11.98 12.19 5.68
N CYS A 198 12.85 13.03 6.26
CA CYS A 198 13.00 13.10 7.71
C CYS A 198 11.90 14.01 8.27
N LYS A 199 11.02 13.45 9.11
CA LYS A 199 9.85 14.16 9.66
C LYS A 199 10.28 15.44 10.39
N GLY A 200 9.68 16.56 10.02
CA GLY A 200 9.96 17.88 10.60
C GLY A 200 11.14 18.63 9.96
N LEU A 201 11.88 17.99 9.05
CA LEU A 201 13.04 18.56 8.35
C LEU A 201 12.82 18.70 6.82
N GLU A 202 11.60 18.48 6.34
CA GLU A 202 11.20 18.61 4.93
C GLU A 202 11.49 20.03 4.41
N GLY A 203 11.12 21.04 5.20
CA GLY A 203 11.36 22.45 4.86
C GLY A 203 12.84 22.86 4.83
N LYS A 204 13.74 22.00 5.33
CA LYS A 204 15.20 22.15 5.21
C LYS A 204 15.77 21.39 4.02
N GLY A 205 14.91 20.71 3.26
CA GLY A 205 15.29 19.90 2.12
C GLY A 205 15.70 18.48 2.51
N MET A 206 15.34 17.94 3.68
CA MET A 206 15.57 16.53 4.00
C MET A 206 14.46 15.62 3.47
N GLU A 207 14.23 15.70 2.17
CA GLU A 207 13.17 14.99 1.44
C GLU A 207 13.65 14.46 0.09
N GLY A 208 12.89 13.52 -0.48
CA GLY A 208 13.07 12.98 -1.81
C GLY A 208 11.84 12.17 -2.24
N ARG A 209 11.97 11.36 -3.29
CA ARG A 209 10.86 10.54 -3.81
C ARG A 209 11.30 9.19 -4.39
N PHE A 210 10.42 8.21 -4.29
CA PHE A 210 10.45 6.97 -5.04
C PHE A 210 9.50 7.07 -6.24
N VAL A 211 10.00 6.84 -7.44
CA VAL A 211 9.23 6.80 -8.68
C VAL A 211 9.14 5.35 -9.12
N VAL A 212 7.96 4.75 -8.99
CA VAL A 212 7.68 3.35 -9.33
C VAL A 212 6.97 3.29 -10.67
N LYS A 213 7.55 2.56 -11.63
CA LYS A 213 7.01 2.31 -12.96
C LYS A 213 6.31 0.95 -13.06
#